data_AF-A0A8K0CNP5-F1
#
_entry.id   AF-A0A8K0CNP5-F1
#
_cell.length_a   1.000
_cell.length_b   1.000
_cell.length_c   1.000
_cell.angle_alpha   90.00
_cell.angle_beta   90.00
_cell.angle_gamma   90.00
#
_symmetry.space_group_name_H-M   'P 1'
#
loop_
_entity.id
_entity.type
_entity.pdbx_description
1 polymer ?
#
loop_
_entity_poly.entity_id
_entity_poly.type
_entity_poly.pdbx_seq_one_letter_code
_entity_poly.pdbx_strand_id
1 'polypeptide(L)'
;MGTTKSKIKTVILPEEVIEQLRCSLCKQYLSCSPIRLLSDGKSSVCGRCSLSNCEVQVYREIKLEVALSHVKFPCCYKDYGCQKKLLFDHSVDHETKCVYFPFLCPSLPFTTCSWKGSVVQVRDHFYANHLGLVNSKGKFQLDISVDKENILMVDDHITFLVKYKYEANTSILQYDVRYFSPYVFNENFKIQLLSSLNPENSINLKGDKCLPYSFNPSTFQNRFSLALNKFLAVLANPTIIEVEIILPSIRSISRKPKKSLGIINYEILELIRCAECQNYLSLPIFDGPQGTACSDCNKNYPPSKDENLHKLIMEANYPCRWNDCKVICKGHSIHVHEIICPYQPYKCPSPGCNATLTVAERFGMELHLAFVHGYQYFSRNIVYSSNFLINNEKNMVTVAKNNEIVFIKHKITSNSTHNFTFLSLRSDLSHITATIHFEHFHCKLKSRRFNINNNQELIISPELLPKCFRVDKKMSVFIEVHS
;
A
#
# COMPACT_ATOMS: atom_id res chain seq x y z
N MET A 1 9.15 13.59 -51.51
CA MET A 1 9.65 14.49 -50.46
C MET A 1 9.27 13.91 -49.10
N GLY A 2 10.17 13.15 -48.48
CA GLY A 2 9.96 12.63 -47.14
C GLY A 2 10.25 13.72 -46.12
N THR A 3 9.24 14.13 -45.35
CA THR A 3 9.41 15.06 -44.23
C THR A 3 10.10 14.34 -43.08
N THR A 4 11.41 14.51 -42.98
CA THR A 4 12.20 14.18 -41.79
C THR A 4 11.72 15.04 -40.63
N LYS A 5 10.81 14.52 -39.80
CA LYS A 5 10.52 15.10 -38.48
C LYS A 5 11.81 15.03 -37.67
N SER A 6 12.55 16.14 -37.59
CA SER A 6 13.69 16.24 -36.69
C SER A 6 13.18 16.06 -35.26
N LYS A 7 13.63 15.01 -34.58
CA LYS A 7 13.41 14.87 -33.14
C LYS A 7 14.27 15.94 -32.47
N ILE A 8 13.69 17.09 -32.15
CA ILE A 8 14.37 18.11 -31.34
C ILE A 8 14.74 17.46 -30.01
N LYS A 9 16.04 17.39 -29.72
CA LYS A 9 16.57 16.77 -28.51
C LYS A 9 16.23 17.65 -27.31
N THR A 10 15.64 17.06 -26.27
CA THR A 10 15.43 17.74 -24.99
C THR A 10 16.76 18.18 -24.39
N VAL A 11 16.85 19.42 -23.94
CA VAL A 11 18.07 20.01 -23.35
C VAL A 11 18.06 19.80 -21.84
N ILE A 12 19.16 19.29 -21.31
CA ILE A 12 19.40 19.18 -19.86
C ILE A 12 20.36 20.32 -19.51
N LEU A 13 19.86 21.31 -18.78
CA LEU A 13 20.70 22.39 -18.27
C LEU A 13 21.41 21.96 -16.97
N PRO A 14 22.60 22.52 -16.67
CA PRO A 14 23.24 22.38 -15.37
C PRO A 14 22.33 22.87 -14.24
N GLU A 15 22.45 22.27 -13.06
CA GLU A 15 21.57 22.58 -11.91
C GLU A 15 21.72 24.05 -11.47
N GLU A 16 22.93 24.59 -11.48
CA GLU A 16 23.24 26.00 -11.20
C GLU A 16 22.44 26.97 -12.08
N VAL A 17 22.28 26.66 -13.36
CA VAL A 17 21.53 27.49 -14.31
C VAL A 17 20.02 27.38 -14.04
N ILE A 18 19.53 26.17 -13.75
CA ILE A 18 18.12 25.95 -13.40
C ILE A 18 17.75 26.70 -12.13
N GLU A 19 18.65 26.74 -11.15
CA GLU A 19 18.45 27.46 -9.88
C GLU A 19 18.32 28.98 -10.03
N GLN A 20 18.90 29.56 -11.08
CA GLN A 20 18.76 30.99 -11.39
C GLN A 20 17.43 31.32 -12.10
N LEU A 21 16.79 30.34 -12.72
CA LEU A 21 15.53 30.50 -13.45
C LEU A 21 14.33 30.46 -12.51
N ARG A 22 14.23 31.44 -11.61
CA ARG A 22 13.16 31.53 -10.59
C ARG A 22 12.28 32.76 -10.76
N CYS A 23 11.00 32.58 -10.45
CA CYS A 23 10.00 33.63 -10.39
C CYS A 23 10.31 34.58 -9.23
N SER A 24 10.25 35.88 -9.50
CA SER A 24 10.57 36.91 -8.53
C SER A 24 9.54 36.97 -7.38
N LEU A 25 8.29 36.57 -7.65
CA LEU A 25 7.19 36.57 -6.69
C LEU A 25 7.13 35.28 -5.87
N CYS A 26 6.84 34.14 -6.50
CA CYS A 26 6.64 32.88 -5.78
C CYS A 26 7.93 32.08 -5.53
N LYS A 27 9.08 32.56 -6.04
CA LYS A 27 10.40 31.89 -5.98
C LYS A 27 10.47 30.49 -6.61
N GLN A 28 9.39 30.03 -7.24
CA GLN A 28 9.34 28.78 -8.00
C GLN A 28 10.03 28.90 -9.36
N TYR A 29 10.43 27.78 -9.95
CA TYR A 29 11.08 27.77 -11.27
C TYR A 29 10.20 28.43 -12.35
N LEU A 30 10.83 29.08 -13.33
CA LEU A 30 10.16 29.62 -14.53
C LEU A 30 9.81 28.49 -15.52
N SER A 31 9.05 27.51 -15.03
CA SER A 31 8.74 26.25 -15.75
C SER A 31 7.41 26.28 -16.52
N CYS A 32 6.76 27.43 -16.63
CA CYS A 32 5.50 27.58 -17.34
C CYS A 32 5.30 28.98 -17.93
N SER A 33 4.56 29.02 -19.03
CA SER A 33 4.05 30.18 -19.74
C SER A 33 2.83 30.77 -19.01
N PRO A 34 2.56 32.08 -19.16
CA PRO A 34 3.46 33.08 -19.73
C PRO A 34 4.60 33.46 -18.77
N ILE A 35 5.81 33.66 -19.30
CA ILE A 35 6.89 34.31 -18.56
C ILE A 35 6.84 35.81 -18.85
N ARG A 36 6.81 36.60 -17.78
CA ARG A 36 6.64 38.05 -17.84
C ARG A 36 7.81 38.76 -17.19
N LEU A 37 8.34 39.80 -17.83
CA LEU A 37 9.38 40.68 -17.30
C LEU A 37 8.73 41.93 -16.70
N LEU A 38 9.16 42.30 -15.51
CA LEU A 38 8.82 43.59 -14.90
C LEU A 38 9.69 44.70 -15.52
N SER A 39 9.26 45.95 -15.40
CA SER A 39 9.93 47.12 -16.00
C SER A 39 11.33 47.41 -15.42
N ASP A 40 11.77 46.67 -14.39
CA ASP A 40 13.14 46.71 -13.89
C ASP A 40 14.14 45.95 -14.80
N GLY A 41 13.63 45.24 -15.80
CA GLY A 41 14.42 44.48 -16.78
C GLY A 41 15.15 43.26 -16.21
N LYS A 42 15.00 42.98 -14.91
CA LYS A 42 15.73 41.92 -14.19
C LYS A 42 14.79 40.88 -13.59
N SER A 43 13.61 41.30 -13.17
CA SER A 43 12.66 40.44 -12.46
C SER A 43 11.73 39.74 -13.45
N SER A 44 11.79 38.41 -13.46
CA SER A 44 10.88 37.55 -14.21
C SER A 44 9.77 36.99 -13.31
N VAL A 45 8.55 36.91 -13.82
CA VAL A 45 7.35 36.39 -13.15
C VAL A 45 6.75 35.27 -13.98
N CYS A 46 6.49 34.11 -13.36
CA CYS A 46 5.90 32.95 -14.05
C CYS A 46 4.38 33.10 -14.24
N GLY A 47 3.82 32.27 -15.12
CA GLY A 47 2.39 32.25 -15.44
C GLY A 47 1.45 31.91 -14.28
N ARG A 48 1.98 31.35 -13.19
CA ARG A 48 1.22 31.00 -11.97
C ARG A 48 0.85 32.21 -11.10
N CYS A 49 1.62 33.29 -11.19
CA CYS A 49 1.41 34.46 -10.33
C CYS A 49 0.46 35.44 -11.01
N SER A 50 -0.58 35.84 -10.28
CA SER A 50 -1.45 36.94 -10.66
C SER A 50 -0.73 38.28 -10.46
N LEU A 51 -0.87 39.17 -11.43
CA LEU A 51 -0.30 40.52 -11.41
C LEU A 51 -1.40 41.59 -11.29
N SER A 52 -2.56 41.23 -10.77
CA SER A 52 -3.77 42.07 -10.73
C SER A 52 -3.59 43.40 -10.00
N ASN A 53 -2.55 43.56 -9.17
CA ASN A 53 -2.27 44.77 -8.40
C ASN A 53 -0.90 45.40 -8.72
N CYS A 54 -0.30 45.07 -9.86
CA CYS A 54 0.98 45.67 -10.27
C CYS A 54 0.74 46.92 -11.12
N GLU A 55 1.11 48.09 -10.61
CA GLU A 55 1.15 49.36 -11.38
C GLU A 55 2.31 49.41 -12.39
N VAL A 56 3.11 48.34 -12.44
CA VAL A 56 4.34 48.22 -13.22
C VAL A 56 4.03 47.73 -14.62
N GLN A 57 4.66 48.30 -15.66
CA GLN A 57 4.56 47.76 -17.02
C GLN A 57 5.18 46.36 -17.10
N VAL A 58 4.47 45.44 -17.75
CA VAL A 58 4.83 44.03 -17.81
C VAL A 58 4.86 43.55 -19.26
N TYR A 59 5.96 42.93 -19.67
CA TYR A 59 6.13 42.39 -21.03
C TYR A 59 6.26 40.88 -20.99
N ARG A 60 5.54 40.17 -21.88
CA ARG A 60 5.70 38.72 -22.01
C ARG A 60 6.94 38.41 -22.85
N GLU A 61 7.87 37.62 -22.33
CA GLU A 61 9.11 37.28 -23.01
C GLU A 61 8.97 35.95 -23.76
N ILE A 62 8.39 36.02 -24.95
CA ILE A 62 8.12 34.85 -25.79
C ILE A 62 9.42 34.12 -26.20
N LYS A 63 10.54 34.84 -26.41
CA LYS A 63 11.79 34.19 -26.81
C LYS A 63 12.35 33.30 -25.71
N LEU A 64 12.23 33.75 -24.46
CA LEU A 64 12.61 32.95 -23.29
C LEU A 64 11.70 31.73 -23.16
N GLU A 65 10.39 31.87 -23.37
CA GLU A 65 9.48 30.72 -23.37
C GLU A 65 9.87 29.69 -24.44
N VAL A 66 10.19 30.13 -25.66
CA VAL A 66 10.66 29.25 -26.75
C VAL A 66 11.98 28.57 -26.37
N ALA A 67 12.93 29.30 -25.79
CA ALA A 67 14.19 28.72 -25.33
C ALA A 67 13.98 27.65 -24.25
N LEU A 68 13.10 27.92 -23.28
CA LEU A 68 12.82 27.02 -22.17
C LEU A 68 11.89 25.86 -22.53
N SER A 69 11.14 25.95 -23.65
CA SER A 69 10.20 24.90 -24.10
C SER A 69 10.82 23.49 -24.21
N HIS A 70 12.13 23.40 -24.43
CA HIS A 70 12.87 22.14 -24.56
C HIS A 70 13.66 21.76 -23.30
N VAL A 71 13.61 22.57 -22.26
CA VAL A 71 14.31 22.40 -20.98
C VAL A 71 13.45 21.59 -20.01
N LYS A 72 14.09 20.69 -19.25
CA LYS A 72 13.43 19.98 -18.16
C LYS A 72 13.68 20.65 -16.82
N PHE A 73 12.60 21.10 -16.17
CA PHE A 73 12.62 21.64 -14.82
C PHE A 73 12.30 20.56 -13.78
N PRO A 74 12.94 20.58 -12.62
CA PRO A 74 12.47 19.79 -11.48
C PRO A 74 11.08 20.28 -11.04
N CYS A 75 10.27 19.36 -10.54
CA CYS A 75 8.97 19.69 -9.95
C CYS A 75 9.14 20.68 -8.78
N CYS A 76 8.21 21.63 -8.63
CA CYS A 76 8.20 22.56 -7.49
C CYS A 76 8.09 21.86 -6.12
N TYR A 77 7.61 20.62 -6.09
CA TYR A 77 7.55 19.78 -4.88
C TYR A 77 8.79 18.87 -4.72
N LYS A 78 9.94 19.25 -5.30
CA LYS A 78 11.23 18.54 -5.16
C LYS A 78 11.59 18.34 -3.68
N ASP A 79 11.45 19.39 -2.88
CA ASP A 79 11.79 19.38 -1.45
C ASP A 79 10.83 18.50 -0.63
N TYR A 80 9.62 18.25 -1.16
CA TYR A 80 8.64 17.31 -0.57
C TYR A 80 8.80 15.87 -1.08
N GLY A 81 9.80 15.59 -1.94
CA GLY A 81 10.15 14.26 -2.41
C GLY A 81 9.90 13.99 -3.91
N CYS A 82 9.38 14.96 -4.68
CA CYS A 82 9.12 14.75 -6.10
C CYS A 82 10.39 14.83 -6.96
N GLN A 83 10.78 13.72 -7.56
CA GLN A 83 11.97 13.67 -8.44
C GLN A 83 11.67 13.84 -9.93
N LYS A 84 10.42 14.14 -10.30
CA LYS A 84 10.07 14.30 -11.71
C LYS A 84 10.75 15.55 -12.25
N LYS A 85 11.46 15.38 -13.37
CA LYS A 85 11.93 16.47 -14.23
C LYS A 85 10.99 16.56 -15.44
N LEU A 86 10.33 17.68 -15.60
CA LEU A 86 9.22 17.89 -16.52
C LEU A 86 9.60 18.96 -17.53
N LEU A 87 9.12 18.83 -18.76
CA LEU A 87 9.28 19.89 -19.73
C LEU A 87 8.53 21.15 -19.27
N PHE A 88 8.98 22.29 -19.78
CA PHE A 88 8.25 23.55 -19.69
C PHE A 88 6.78 23.36 -20.10
N ASP A 89 5.88 24.04 -19.40
CA ASP A 89 4.40 23.92 -19.42
C ASP A 89 3.80 22.59 -18.93
N HIS A 90 4.50 21.46 -19.10
CA HIS A 90 4.03 20.18 -18.53
C HIS A 90 4.16 20.10 -17.00
N SER A 91 4.87 21.07 -16.40
CA SER A 91 5.04 21.15 -14.95
C SER A 91 3.71 21.40 -14.23
N VAL A 92 2.88 22.31 -14.75
CA VAL A 92 1.60 22.69 -14.12
C VAL A 92 0.62 21.52 -14.06
N ASP A 93 0.49 20.78 -15.16
CA ASP A 93 -0.35 19.57 -15.23
C ASP A 93 0.09 18.50 -14.25
N HIS A 94 1.40 18.34 -14.07
CA HIS A 94 1.91 17.42 -13.07
C HIS A 94 1.66 17.92 -11.65
N GLU A 95 1.87 19.20 -11.38
CA GLU A 95 1.75 19.82 -10.05
C GLU A 95 0.35 19.59 -9.47
N THR A 96 -0.70 19.72 -10.27
CA THR A 96 -2.10 19.47 -9.84
C THR A 96 -2.39 18.01 -9.47
N LYS A 97 -1.57 17.07 -9.95
CA LYS A 97 -1.72 15.62 -9.74
C LYS A 97 -0.52 15.04 -8.98
N CYS A 98 0.32 15.90 -8.41
CA CYS A 98 1.54 15.46 -7.77
C CYS A 98 1.21 14.88 -6.40
N VAL A 99 1.54 13.62 -6.19
CA VAL A 99 1.36 12.94 -4.89
C VAL A 99 2.17 13.58 -3.76
N TYR A 100 3.18 14.38 -4.09
CA TYR A 100 4.02 15.11 -3.14
C TYR A 100 3.52 16.55 -2.88
N PHE A 101 2.36 16.92 -3.43
CA PHE A 101 1.72 18.20 -3.12
C PHE A 101 1.54 18.34 -1.59
N PRO A 102 1.95 19.47 -0.99
CA PRO A 102 1.81 19.68 0.43
C PRO A 102 0.38 20.14 0.80
N PHE A 103 -0.26 19.43 1.73
CA PHE A 103 -1.59 19.75 2.26
C PHE A 103 -1.55 20.03 3.75
N LEU A 104 -2.62 20.66 4.26
CA LEU A 104 -2.77 20.93 5.69
C LEU A 104 -3.04 19.63 6.46
N CYS A 105 -2.76 19.62 7.77
CA CYS A 105 -2.96 18.44 8.58
C CYS A 105 -4.36 17.81 8.40
N PRO A 106 -4.43 16.52 8.05
CA PRO A 106 -5.69 15.78 7.95
C PRO A 106 -6.54 15.75 9.21
N SER A 107 -5.96 16.04 10.38
CA SER A 107 -6.71 16.10 11.64
C SER A 107 -7.60 17.36 11.74
N LEU A 108 -7.43 18.36 10.88
CA LEU A 108 -8.32 19.52 10.82
C LEU A 108 -9.72 19.12 10.32
N PRO A 109 -10.81 19.68 10.91
CA PRO A 109 -10.84 20.72 11.93
C PRO A 109 -10.87 20.21 13.39
N PHE A 110 -10.66 18.91 13.63
CA PHE A 110 -10.74 18.31 14.99
C PHE A 110 -9.64 18.74 15.94
N THR A 111 -8.56 19.31 15.40
CA THR A 111 -7.43 19.84 16.17
C THR A 111 -7.09 21.25 15.70
N THR A 112 -6.18 21.93 16.40
CA THR A 112 -5.65 23.24 16.01
C THR A 112 -4.30 23.14 15.30
N CYS A 113 -4.08 22.07 14.52
CA CYS A 113 -2.79 21.79 13.89
C CYS A 113 -2.49 22.72 12.70
N SER A 114 -1.31 23.34 12.72
CA SER A 114 -0.80 24.21 11.64
C SER A 114 0.13 23.48 10.65
N TRP A 115 0.33 22.17 10.82
CA TRP A 115 1.25 21.41 9.98
C TRP A 115 0.81 21.39 8.52
N LYS A 116 1.80 21.51 7.64
CA LYS A 116 1.66 21.40 6.19
C LYS A 116 2.78 20.53 5.64
N GLY A 117 2.43 19.48 4.91
CA GLY A 117 3.40 18.56 4.34
C GLY A 117 2.79 17.59 3.34
N SER A 118 3.61 16.72 2.77
CA SER A 118 3.20 15.78 1.73
C SER A 118 2.66 14.47 2.31
N VAL A 119 2.05 13.63 1.47
CA VAL A 119 1.45 12.34 1.90
C VAL A 119 2.44 11.44 2.63
N VAL A 120 3.72 11.50 2.27
CA VAL A 120 4.76 10.64 2.87
C VAL A 120 5.17 11.10 4.27
N GLN A 121 4.90 12.36 4.63
CA GLN A 121 5.25 12.94 5.92
C GLN A 121 4.09 12.85 6.94
N VAL A 122 2.88 12.50 6.50
CA VAL A 122 1.68 12.48 7.36
C VAL A 122 1.84 11.51 8.52
N ARG A 123 2.30 10.29 8.24
CA ARG A 123 2.46 9.26 9.26
C ARG A 123 3.33 9.78 10.40
N ASP A 124 4.52 10.26 10.05
CA ASP A 124 5.51 10.73 11.01
C ASP A 124 4.98 11.96 11.77
N HIS A 125 4.28 12.88 11.09
CA HIS A 125 3.61 14.00 11.73
C HIS A 125 2.57 13.58 12.79
N PHE A 126 1.73 12.58 12.48
CA PHE A 126 0.70 12.10 13.40
C PHE A 126 1.31 11.43 14.64
N TYR A 127 2.37 10.64 14.50
CA TYR A 127 3.06 10.08 15.67
C TYR A 127 3.68 11.15 16.56
N ALA A 128 4.25 12.21 15.98
CA ALA A 128 4.88 13.28 16.75
C ALA A 128 3.86 14.23 17.42
N ASN A 129 2.74 14.53 16.75
CA ASN A 129 1.85 15.64 17.17
C ASN A 129 0.41 15.22 17.48
N HIS A 130 0.00 14.01 17.08
CA HIS A 130 -1.37 13.51 17.16
C HIS A 130 -1.43 12.05 17.62
N LEU A 131 -0.56 11.65 18.55
CA LEU A 131 -0.46 10.26 19.01
C LEU A 131 -1.79 9.70 19.52
N GLY A 132 -2.64 10.53 20.13
CA GLY A 132 -3.98 10.13 20.57
C GLY A 132 -4.97 9.80 19.45
N LEU A 133 -4.68 10.20 18.20
CA LEU A 133 -5.46 9.85 17.01
C LEU A 133 -4.91 8.60 16.29
N VAL A 134 -3.75 8.09 16.71
CA VAL A 134 -3.09 6.92 16.11
C VAL A 134 -3.72 5.65 16.67
N ASN A 135 -4.11 4.74 15.78
CA ASN A 135 -4.73 3.47 16.10
C ASN A 135 -4.03 2.32 15.35
N SER A 136 -3.81 1.19 16.01
CA SER A 136 -3.09 0.05 15.42
C SER A 136 -3.98 -0.98 14.73
N LYS A 137 -5.31 -0.91 14.91
CA LYS A 137 -6.26 -1.95 14.46
C LYS A 137 -7.52 -1.41 13.76
N GLY A 138 -7.64 -0.09 13.59
CA GLY A 138 -8.85 0.53 13.01
C GLY A 138 -10.10 0.34 13.85
N LYS A 139 -9.96 0.13 15.16
CA LYS A 139 -11.06 -0.13 16.10
C LYS A 139 -11.51 1.12 16.85
N PHE A 140 -12.81 1.33 16.97
CA PHE A 140 -13.38 2.39 17.81
C PHE A 140 -14.76 2.00 18.36
N GLN A 141 -15.13 2.62 19.48
CA GLN A 141 -16.42 2.38 20.13
C GLN A 141 -17.41 3.50 19.83
N LEU A 142 -18.66 3.13 19.58
CA LEU A 142 -19.80 4.02 19.42
C LEU A 142 -20.81 3.76 20.54
N ASP A 143 -21.18 4.80 21.27
CA ASP A 143 -22.39 4.80 22.09
C ASP A 143 -23.57 5.16 21.19
N ILE A 144 -24.55 4.27 21.06
CA ILE A 144 -25.68 4.49 20.16
C ILE A 144 -26.62 5.62 20.61
N SER A 145 -26.45 6.12 21.83
CA SER A 145 -27.26 7.20 22.39
C SER A 145 -26.69 8.60 22.16
N VAL A 146 -25.45 8.71 21.68
CA VAL A 146 -24.74 10.01 21.60
C VAL A 146 -24.14 10.22 20.21
N ASP A 147 -24.34 11.42 19.65
CA ASP A 147 -23.67 11.83 18.43
C ASP A 147 -22.15 11.82 18.62
N LYS A 148 -21.43 11.30 17.63
CA LYS A 148 -19.97 11.17 17.72
C LYS A 148 -19.31 11.43 16.39
N GLU A 149 -18.37 12.37 16.35
CA GLU A 149 -17.52 12.59 15.18
C GLU A 149 -16.06 12.50 15.59
N ASN A 150 -15.25 11.75 14.85
CA ASN A 150 -13.82 11.64 15.13
C ASN A 150 -13.04 11.19 13.88
N ILE A 151 -11.72 11.20 14.02
CA ILE A 151 -10.74 10.77 13.04
C ILE A 151 -9.74 9.82 13.69
N LEU A 152 -9.33 8.81 12.93
CA LEU A 152 -8.33 7.84 13.32
C LEU A 152 -7.31 7.74 12.21
N MET A 153 -6.04 7.80 12.56
CA MET A 153 -4.95 7.39 11.68
C MET A 153 -4.64 5.93 12.00
N VAL A 154 -4.82 5.03 11.05
CA VAL A 154 -4.50 3.62 11.21
C VAL A 154 -3.22 3.30 10.48
N ASP A 155 -2.19 2.87 11.20
CA ASP A 155 -0.87 2.57 10.63
C ASP A 155 -0.56 1.08 10.76
N ASP A 156 -0.82 0.35 9.67
CA ASP A 156 -0.48 -1.05 9.51
C ASP A 156 0.34 -1.22 8.21
N HIS A 157 1.57 -0.72 8.27
CA HIS A 157 2.53 -0.57 7.18
C HIS A 157 2.13 0.40 6.05
N ILE A 158 0.83 0.59 5.80
CA ILE A 158 0.26 1.72 5.06
C ILE A 158 -0.51 2.56 6.04
N THR A 159 -0.37 3.86 5.90
CA THR A 159 -1.12 4.81 6.72
C THR A 159 -2.47 5.08 6.07
N PHE A 160 -3.53 4.78 6.80
CA PHE A 160 -4.90 5.08 6.46
C PHE A 160 -5.45 6.17 7.38
N LEU A 161 -6.42 6.92 6.86
CA LEU A 161 -7.24 7.85 7.61
C LEU A 161 -8.67 7.34 7.59
N VAL A 162 -9.24 7.14 8.77
CA VAL A 162 -10.65 6.84 8.94
C VAL A 162 -11.29 8.04 9.60
N LYS A 163 -12.16 8.74 8.87
CA LYS A 163 -13.02 9.77 9.46
C LYS A 163 -14.42 9.20 9.58
N TYR A 164 -15.07 9.37 10.72
CA TYR A 164 -16.43 8.90 10.93
C TYR A 164 -17.27 9.90 11.70
N LYS A 165 -18.58 9.86 11.43
CA LYS A 165 -19.62 10.63 12.11
C LYS A 165 -20.82 9.72 12.34
N TYR A 166 -21.24 9.59 13.57
CA TYR A 166 -22.46 8.89 13.98
C TYR A 166 -23.48 9.90 14.47
N GLU A 167 -24.73 9.71 14.04
CA GLU A 167 -25.88 10.50 14.46
C GLU A 167 -26.90 9.57 15.15
N ALA A 168 -27.14 9.80 16.43
CA ALA A 168 -27.98 8.94 17.28
C ALA A 168 -29.44 8.95 16.83
N ASN A 169 -29.96 10.15 16.51
CA ASN A 169 -31.35 10.35 16.09
C ASN A 169 -31.74 9.53 14.86
N THR A 170 -30.86 9.47 13.86
CA THR A 170 -31.10 8.71 12.63
C THR A 170 -30.51 7.30 12.69
N SER A 171 -29.67 7.02 13.69
CA SER A 171 -28.86 5.82 13.82
C SER A 171 -28.00 5.54 12.59
N ILE A 172 -27.46 6.61 11.98
CA ILE A 172 -26.63 6.52 10.78
C ILE A 172 -25.16 6.75 11.14
N LEU A 173 -24.32 5.78 10.79
CA LEU A 173 -22.86 5.90 10.80
C LEU A 173 -22.36 6.27 9.40
N GLN A 174 -21.84 7.48 9.27
CA GLN A 174 -21.14 7.97 8.09
C GLN A 174 -19.64 7.77 8.28
N TYR A 175 -18.94 7.32 7.24
CA TYR A 175 -17.49 7.14 7.30
C TYR A 175 -16.81 7.38 5.95
N ASP A 176 -15.53 7.76 6.01
CA ASP A 176 -14.65 7.94 4.87
C ASP A 176 -13.28 7.34 5.20
N VAL A 177 -12.78 6.47 4.32
CA VAL A 177 -11.52 5.74 4.47
C VAL A 177 -10.58 6.12 3.34
N ARG A 178 -9.48 6.78 3.70
CA ARG A 178 -8.44 7.25 2.78
C ARG A 178 -7.09 6.63 3.10
N TYR A 179 -6.20 6.51 2.12
CA TYR A 179 -4.82 6.08 2.35
C TYR A 179 -3.82 7.15 1.93
N PHE A 180 -2.70 7.23 2.65
CA PHE A 180 -1.56 8.08 2.31
C PHE A 180 -0.51 7.24 1.62
N SER A 181 -0.56 7.20 0.29
CA SER A 181 0.44 6.48 -0.49
C SER A 181 0.63 7.10 -1.87
N PRO A 182 1.87 7.15 -2.38
CA PRO A 182 2.13 7.48 -3.77
C PRO A 182 1.78 6.31 -4.72
N TYR A 183 1.38 5.15 -4.19
CA TYR A 183 0.94 3.96 -4.91
C TYR A 183 -0.58 3.85 -4.88
N VAL A 184 -1.16 3.39 -5.99
CA VAL A 184 -2.61 3.19 -6.08
C VAL A 184 -2.99 1.88 -5.40
N PHE A 185 -3.84 1.96 -4.39
CA PHE A 185 -4.55 0.81 -3.83
C PHE A 185 -5.88 0.63 -4.55
N ASN A 186 -6.15 -0.61 -4.98
CA ASN A 186 -7.42 -0.99 -5.61
C ASN A 186 -8.14 -2.08 -4.80
N GLU A 187 -7.82 -2.18 -3.51
CA GLU A 187 -8.42 -3.12 -2.57
C GLU A 187 -9.56 -2.48 -1.79
N ASN A 188 -10.46 -3.35 -1.33
CA ASN A 188 -11.57 -2.94 -0.49
C ASN A 188 -11.22 -3.11 0.99
N PHE A 189 -11.54 -2.11 1.82
CA PHE A 189 -11.54 -2.27 3.27
C PHE A 189 -12.85 -2.94 3.69
N LYS A 190 -12.87 -3.79 4.70
CA LYS A 190 -14.10 -4.38 5.26
C LYS A 190 -14.48 -3.69 6.56
N ILE A 191 -15.74 -3.79 6.95
CA ILE A 191 -16.22 -3.30 8.24
C ILE A 191 -16.77 -4.47 9.02
N GLN A 192 -16.37 -4.58 10.29
CA GLN A 192 -16.95 -5.50 11.24
C GLN A 192 -17.59 -4.71 12.38
N LEU A 193 -18.83 -5.07 12.71
CA LEU A 193 -19.52 -4.58 13.90
C LEU A 193 -19.47 -5.67 14.97
N LEU A 194 -19.09 -5.31 16.18
CA LEU A 194 -18.93 -6.20 17.33
C LEU A 194 -19.80 -5.69 18.47
N SER A 195 -20.54 -6.59 19.12
CA SER A 195 -21.25 -6.26 20.35
C SER A 195 -20.29 -6.16 21.52
N SER A 196 -20.36 -5.07 22.29
CA SER A 196 -19.59 -4.94 23.55
C SER A 196 -20.04 -5.93 24.62
N LEU A 197 -21.28 -6.40 24.56
CA LEU A 197 -21.86 -7.36 25.50
C LEU A 197 -21.43 -8.80 25.22
N ASN A 198 -21.27 -9.16 23.95
CA ASN A 198 -20.77 -10.47 23.54
C ASN A 198 -19.98 -10.38 22.22
N PRO A 199 -18.63 -10.52 22.26
CA PRO A 199 -17.79 -10.45 21.07
C PRO A 199 -18.08 -11.52 20.00
N GLU A 200 -18.74 -12.63 20.35
CA GLU A 200 -19.16 -13.64 19.37
C GLU A 200 -20.28 -13.13 18.45
N ASN A 201 -21.07 -12.15 18.91
CA ASN A 201 -22.06 -11.48 18.09
C ASN A 201 -21.37 -10.41 17.23
N SER A 202 -20.95 -10.83 16.03
CA SER A 202 -20.30 -9.94 15.07
C SER A 202 -20.94 -10.00 13.69
N ILE A 203 -20.90 -8.87 12.99
CA ILE A 203 -21.43 -8.73 11.63
C ILE A 203 -20.32 -8.21 10.74
N ASN A 204 -20.00 -8.99 9.71
CA ASN A 204 -19.04 -8.61 8.68
C ASN A 204 -19.79 -8.03 7.49
N LEU A 205 -19.52 -6.76 7.18
CA LEU A 205 -20.11 -6.04 6.07
C LEU A 205 -19.17 -6.08 4.87
N LYS A 206 -19.77 -6.06 3.68
CA LYS A 206 -19.00 -5.97 2.43
C LYS A 206 -18.22 -4.67 2.42
N GLY A 207 -16.98 -4.81 1.96
CA GLY A 207 -16.05 -3.72 1.91
C GLY A 207 -16.13 -2.85 0.67
N ASP A 208 -15.73 -1.59 0.80
CA ASP A 208 -15.65 -0.61 -0.28
C ASP A 208 -14.21 -0.27 -0.64
N LYS A 209 -14.00 0.29 -1.84
CA LYS A 209 -12.65 0.64 -2.32
C LYS A 209 -11.99 1.68 -1.43
N CYS A 210 -10.75 1.41 -1.03
CA CYS A 210 -9.89 2.42 -0.41
C CYS A 210 -9.56 3.51 -1.42
N LEU A 211 -9.55 4.76 -0.99
CA LEU A 211 -9.27 5.89 -1.87
C LEU A 211 -7.97 6.59 -1.49
N PRO A 212 -7.23 7.13 -2.48
CA PRO A 212 -6.10 7.97 -2.14
C PRO A 212 -6.57 9.20 -1.40
N TYR A 213 -5.77 9.64 -0.43
CA TYR A 213 -6.00 10.90 0.22
C TYR A 213 -5.81 12.04 -0.80
N SER A 214 -6.88 12.81 -1.01
CA SER A 214 -6.86 14.06 -1.75
C SER A 214 -7.44 15.11 -0.83
N PHE A 215 -6.62 16.05 -0.35
CA PHE A 215 -7.12 17.14 0.48
C PHE A 215 -8.04 18.03 -0.38
N ASN A 216 -9.33 18.01 -0.10
CA ASN A 216 -10.26 19.04 -0.56
C ASN A 216 -10.86 19.67 0.71
N PRO A 217 -10.46 20.90 1.08
CA PRO A 217 -10.81 21.52 2.36
C PRO A 217 -12.31 21.76 2.57
N SER A 218 -13.13 21.53 1.55
CA SER A 218 -14.50 22.02 1.49
C SER A 218 -15.58 21.10 2.07
N THR A 219 -15.33 19.86 2.50
CA THR A 219 -16.36 19.08 3.24
C THR A 219 -15.86 17.72 3.72
N PHE A 220 -16.42 17.22 4.84
CA PHE A 220 -16.55 15.78 5.05
C PHE A 220 -17.32 15.23 3.85
N GLN A 221 -16.60 14.62 2.91
CA GLN A 221 -17.22 14.02 1.73
C GLN A 221 -17.91 12.75 2.21
N ASN A 222 -19.12 12.89 2.77
CA ASN A 222 -20.00 11.80 3.17
C ASN A 222 -20.13 10.81 2.02
N ARG A 223 -19.32 9.75 2.05
CA ARG A 223 -19.20 8.82 0.93
C ARG A 223 -19.95 7.54 1.18
N PHE A 224 -19.89 7.06 2.41
CA PHE A 224 -20.52 5.82 2.83
C PHE A 224 -21.38 6.08 4.06
N SER A 225 -22.54 5.44 4.11
CA SER A 225 -23.48 5.55 5.21
C SER A 225 -24.04 4.17 5.56
N LEU A 226 -24.12 3.89 6.85
CA LEU A 226 -24.56 2.63 7.40
C LEU A 226 -25.64 2.89 8.45
N ALA A 227 -26.85 2.39 8.20
CA ALA A 227 -27.95 2.47 9.16
C ALA A 227 -27.78 1.37 10.22
N LEU A 228 -27.28 1.72 11.40
CA LEU A 228 -26.93 0.77 12.47
C LEU A 228 -28.16 0.10 13.09
N ASN A 229 -29.31 0.78 13.08
CA ASN A 229 -30.60 0.25 13.56
C ASN A 229 -30.98 -1.10 12.92
N LYS A 230 -30.58 -1.36 11.67
CA LYS A 230 -30.82 -2.62 10.97
C LYS A 230 -30.06 -3.82 11.57
N PHE A 231 -29.03 -3.56 12.35
CA PHE A 231 -28.09 -4.56 12.85
C PHE A 231 -28.16 -4.75 14.37
N LEU A 232 -28.83 -3.85 15.10
CA LEU A 232 -28.89 -3.88 16.58
C LEU A 232 -29.44 -5.20 17.11
N ALA A 233 -30.53 -5.72 16.54
CA ALA A 233 -31.13 -6.99 16.98
C ALA A 233 -30.16 -8.17 16.86
N VAL A 234 -29.38 -8.21 15.77
CA VAL A 234 -28.37 -9.25 15.53
C VAL A 234 -27.18 -9.12 16.49
N LEU A 235 -26.88 -7.90 16.96
CA LEU A 235 -25.84 -7.61 17.95
C LEU A 235 -26.33 -7.76 19.41
N ALA A 236 -27.55 -8.24 19.63
CA ALA A 236 -28.23 -8.32 20.93
C ALA A 236 -28.51 -6.96 21.60
N ASN A 237 -28.83 -5.94 20.79
CA ASN A 237 -29.20 -4.58 21.20
C ASN A 237 -28.24 -3.95 22.23
N PRO A 238 -26.93 -3.86 21.92
CA PRO A 238 -25.98 -3.29 22.85
C PRO A 238 -26.11 -1.76 22.89
N THR A 239 -25.82 -1.16 24.04
CA THR A 239 -25.68 0.31 24.17
C THR A 239 -24.39 0.83 23.56
N ILE A 240 -23.35 -0.02 23.51
CA ILE A 240 -22.06 0.30 22.90
C ILE A 240 -21.73 -0.73 21.81
N ILE A 241 -21.39 -0.25 20.63
CA ILE A 241 -20.94 -1.08 19.51
C ILE A 241 -19.46 -0.80 19.27
N GLU A 242 -18.65 -1.84 19.18
CA GLU A 242 -17.28 -1.74 18.69
C GLU A 242 -17.29 -1.89 17.16
N VAL A 243 -16.73 -0.92 16.47
CA VAL A 243 -16.59 -0.91 15.01
C VAL A 243 -15.12 -1.13 14.67
N GLU A 244 -14.85 -2.11 13.82
CA GLU A 244 -13.52 -2.39 13.29
C GLU A 244 -13.51 -2.17 11.78
N ILE A 245 -12.67 -1.26 11.31
CA ILE A 245 -12.37 -1.11 9.88
C ILE A 245 -11.16 -1.97 9.56
N ILE A 246 -11.42 -3.11 8.93
CA ILE A 246 -10.41 -4.08 8.51
C ILE A 246 -9.81 -3.59 7.19
N LEU A 247 -8.60 -3.04 7.28
CA LEU A 247 -7.90 -2.45 6.15
C LEU A 247 -7.13 -3.51 5.36
N PRO A 248 -6.97 -3.34 4.04
CA PRO A 248 -6.21 -4.27 3.22
C PRO A 248 -4.71 -4.19 3.54
N SER A 249 -4.06 -5.34 3.68
CA SER A 249 -2.61 -5.43 3.88
C SER A 249 -1.83 -5.03 2.62
N ILE A 250 -0.56 -4.61 2.78
CA ILE A 250 0.40 -4.20 1.73
C ILE A 250 0.53 -5.14 0.52
N ARG A 251 0.06 -6.38 0.62
CA ARG A 251 0.35 -7.43 -0.35
C ARG A 251 -0.22 -7.16 -1.76
N SER A 252 -1.07 -6.16 -1.97
CA SER A 252 -1.73 -5.81 -3.24
C SER A 252 -1.11 -4.65 -4.05
N ILE A 253 0.05 -4.10 -3.65
CA ILE A 253 0.66 -2.94 -4.34
C ILE A 253 1.23 -3.34 -5.72
N SER A 254 0.73 -2.69 -6.78
CA SER A 254 1.21 -2.84 -8.17
C SER A 254 2.60 -2.22 -8.38
N ARG A 255 3.52 -3.03 -8.94
CA ARG A 255 4.96 -2.74 -9.10
C ARG A 255 5.24 -1.82 -10.28
N LYS A 256 5.94 -0.71 -10.03
CA LYS A 256 7.07 -0.25 -10.86
C LYS A 256 8.18 0.25 -9.94
N PRO A 257 9.40 -0.31 -10.00
CA PRO A 257 10.53 0.24 -9.25
C PRO A 257 10.76 1.68 -9.73
N LYS A 258 10.54 2.66 -8.84
CA LYS A 258 10.95 4.04 -9.11
C LYS A 258 12.47 4.12 -8.90
N LYS A 259 13.11 4.94 -9.75
CA LYS A 259 14.55 5.16 -9.87
C LYS A 259 15.25 5.24 -8.51
N SER A 260 16.45 4.65 -8.45
CA SER A 260 17.43 4.84 -7.38
C SER A 260 17.73 6.34 -7.19
N LEU A 261 17.57 6.84 -5.97
CA LEU A 261 18.16 8.13 -5.60
C LEU A 261 19.63 7.94 -5.23
N GLY A 262 20.49 8.73 -5.88
CA GLY A 262 21.62 9.39 -5.24
C GLY A 262 22.72 8.53 -4.62
N ILE A 263 23.75 9.23 -4.16
CA ILE A 263 24.91 8.67 -3.45
C ILE A 263 24.46 8.31 -2.03
N ILE A 264 24.87 7.13 -1.56
CA ILE A 264 24.65 6.69 -0.18
C ILE A 264 25.69 7.38 0.69
N ASN A 265 25.25 8.06 1.75
CA ASN A 265 26.15 8.58 2.78
C ASN A 265 26.24 7.54 3.91
N TYR A 266 27.26 6.69 3.85
CA TYR A 266 27.47 5.62 4.84
C TYR A 266 27.81 6.17 6.24
N GLU A 267 28.44 7.33 6.33
CA GLU A 267 28.75 7.97 7.63
C GLU A 267 27.46 8.32 8.38
N ILE A 268 26.46 8.85 7.68
CA ILE A 268 25.14 9.10 8.25
C ILE A 268 24.43 7.80 8.64
N LEU A 269 24.57 6.74 7.83
CA LEU A 269 23.92 5.45 8.08
C LEU A 269 24.46 4.74 9.34
N GLU A 270 25.75 4.90 9.65
CA GLU A 270 26.34 4.41 10.89
C GLU A 270 25.76 5.09 12.14
N LEU A 271 25.40 6.37 12.03
CA LEU A 271 24.82 7.16 13.13
C LEU A 271 23.34 6.83 13.40
N ILE A 272 22.67 6.13 12.49
CA ILE A 272 21.24 5.83 12.57
C ILE A 272 20.98 4.33 12.64
N ARG A 273 21.69 3.63 13.53
CA ARG A 273 21.49 2.19 13.76
C ARG A 273 20.60 1.94 14.97
N CYS A 274 19.70 0.97 14.84
CA CYS A 274 18.93 0.46 15.96
C CYS A 274 19.88 -0.15 16.99
N ALA A 275 19.80 0.30 18.24
CA ALA A 275 20.65 -0.21 19.32
C ALA A 275 20.49 -1.73 19.51
N GLU A 276 19.30 -2.27 19.24
CA GLU A 276 18.99 -3.68 19.48
C GLU A 276 19.32 -4.60 18.29
N CYS A 277 18.97 -4.22 17.06
CA CYS A 277 19.13 -5.09 15.89
C CYS A 277 20.16 -4.62 14.86
N GLN A 278 20.81 -3.47 15.09
CA GLN A 278 21.82 -2.87 14.22
C GLN A 278 21.35 -2.55 12.78
N ASN A 279 20.09 -2.80 12.44
CA ASN A 279 19.47 -2.33 11.22
C ASN A 279 19.36 -0.80 11.25
N TYR A 280 19.35 -0.18 10.07
CA TYR A 280 19.14 1.26 9.98
C TYR A 280 17.76 1.64 10.54
N LEU A 281 17.75 2.64 11.41
CA LEU A 281 16.54 3.21 11.99
C LEU A 281 15.70 3.83 10.88
N SER A 282 14.42 3.50 10.87
CA SER A 282 13.41 4.22 10.11
C SER A 282 12.30 4.60 11.07
N LEU A 283 11.68 5.77 10.85
CA LEU A 283 10.56 6.20 11.69
C LEU A 283 9.40 5.17 11.58
N PRO A 284 8.62 4.97 12.66
CA PRO A 284 8.83 5.52 14.01
C PRO A 284 9.98 4.82 14.75
N ILE A 285 10.68 5.60 15.57
CA ILE A 285 11.75 5.12 16.47
C ILE A 285 11.36 5.37 17.92
N PHE A 286 11.90 4.57 18.82
CA PHE A 286 11.47 4.52 20.21
C PHE A 286 12.68 4.57 21.15
N ASP A 287 12.53 5.21 22.31
CA ASP A 287 13.59 5.29 23.32
C ASP A 287 13.55 4.03 24.19
N GLY A 288 14.44 3.08 23.88
CA GLY A 288 14.60 1.84 24.61
C GLY A 288 15.71 1.90 25.67
N PRO A 289 15.81 0.88 26.53
CA PRO A 289 16.79 0.81 27.61
C PRO A 289 18.25 0.72 27.12
N GLN A 290 18.48 0.24 25.89
CA GLN A 290 19.82 0.14 25.27
C GLN A 290 20.12 1.32 24.33
N GLY A 291 19.22 2.29 24.22
CA GLY A 291 19.26 3.37 23.24
C GLY A 291 18.07 3.31 22.29
N THR A 292 18.18 4.03 21.17
CA THR A 292 17.07 4.16 20.21
C THR A 292 16.81 2.84 19.48
N ALA A 293 15.56 2.39 19.52
CA ALA A 293 15.08 1.16 18.92
C ALA A 293 14.18 1.43 17.70
N CYS A 294 14.17 0.51 16.73
CA CYS A 294 13.26 0.56 15.59
C CYS A 294 11.89 -0.06 15.92
N SER A 295 10.91 0.21 15.06
CA SER A 295 9.53 -0.31 15.18
C SER A 295 9.42 -1.85 15.20
N ASP A 296 10.35 -2.56 14.57
CA ASP A 296 10.36 -4.03 14.57
C ASP A 296 10.87 -4.62 15.89
N CYS A 297 11.72 -3.88 16.61
CA CYS A 297 12.36 -4.35 17.83
C CYS A 297 11.46 -4.19 19.06
N ASN A 298 10.75 -3.05 19.20
CA ASN A 298 9.69 -2.95 20.21
C ASN A 298 8.81 -1.70 20.03
N LYS A 299 7.50 -1.89 19.82
CA LYS A 299 6.51 -0.79 19.75
C LYS A 299 6.02 -0.31 21.12
N ASN A 300 6.41 -0.97 22.22
CA ASN A 300 5.92 -0.67 23.57
C ASN A 300 6.74 0.39 24.30
N TYR A 301 7.85 0.85 23.72
CA TYR A 301 8.65 1.93 24.26
C TYR A 301 8.04 3.30 23.92
N PRO A 302 8.33 4.34 24.69
CA PRO A 302 7.91 5.70 24.33
C PRO A 302 8.58 6.12 23.00
N PRO A 303 7.86 6.87 22.14
CA PRO A 303 8.46 7.45 20.94
C PRO A 303 9.69 8.29 21.31
N SER A 304 10.72 8.24 20.46
CA SER A 304 11.93 9.02 20.71
C SER A 304 11.63 10.53 20.65
N LYS A 305 12.27 11.27 21.55
CA LYS A 305 12.21 12.75 21.57
C LYS A 305 13.38 13.40 20.85
N ASP A 306 14.30 12.63 20.26
CA ASP A 306 15.47 13.17 19.58
C ASP A 306 15.12 13.74 18.20
N GLU A 307 14.81 15.03 18.17
CA GLU A 307 14.46 15.77 16.94
C GLU A 307 15.61 15.80 15.92
N ASN A 308 16.86 15.80 16.37
CA ASN A 308 18.02 15.80 15.48
C ASN A 308 18.16 14.45 14.78
N LEU A 309 18.00 13.36 15.52
CA LEU A 309 17.98 12.02 14.97
C LEU A 309 16.81 11.82 14.00
N HIS A 310 15.62 12.36 14.33
CA HIS A 310 14.47 12.35 13.43
C HIS A 310 14.79 13.06 12.10
N LYS A 311 15.40 14.25 12.16
CA LYS A 311 15.80 15.00 10.97
C LYS A 311 16.85 14.24 10.14
N LEU A 312 17.84 13.66 10.80
CA LEU A 312 18.89 12.86 10.16
C LEU A 312 18.31 11.63 9.44
N ILE A 313 17.38 10.92 10.08
CA ILE A 313 16.67 9.77 9.50
C ILE A 313 15.86 10.17 8.25
N MET A 314 15.23 11.35 8.27
CA MET A 314 14.45 11.87 7.14
C MET A 314 15.30 12.29 5.95
N GLU A 315 16.51 12.81 6.21
CA GLU A 315 17.42 13.28 5.17
C GLU A 315 18.29 12.14 4.58
N ALA A 316 18.47 11.04 5.29
CA ALA A 316 19.29 9.90 4.85
C ALA A 316 18.71 9.16 3.62
N ASN A 317 19.62 8.66 2.78
CA ASN A 317 19.32 7.76 1.65
C ASN A 317 19.63 6.33 2.09
N TYR A 318 18.61 5.48 2.15
CA TYR A 318 18.71 4.10 2.61
C TYR A 318 18.82 3.16 1.41
N PRO A 319 19.82 2.27 1.39
CA PRO A 319 19.78 1.12 0.52
C PRO A 319 18.72 0.12 1.01
N CYS A 320 18.12 -0.61 0.08
CA CYS A 320 17.29 -1.77 0.42
C CYS A 320 18.10 -2.78 1.23
N ARG A 321 17.56 -3.25 2.35
CA ARG A 321 18.19 -4.29 3.17
C ARG A 321 18.31 -5.66 2.49
N TRP A 322 17.58 -5.89 1.41
CA TRP A 322 17.57 -7.17 0.72
C TRP A 322 18.69 -7.24 -0.31
N ASN A 323 19.50 -8.31 -0.20
CA ASN A 323 20.62 -8.56 -1.10
C ASN A 323 20.18 -8.46 -2.57
N ASP A 324 21.07 -7.93 -3.41
CA ASP A 324 20.89 -7.71 -4.85
C ASP A 324 19.85 -6.65 -5.26
N CYS A 325 19.07 -6.11 -4.31
CA CYS A 325 18.21 -4.98 -4.58
C CYS A 325 19.01 -3.66 -4.65
N LYS A 326 19.04 -3.03 -5.83
CA LYS A 326 19.74 -1.75 -6.08
C LYS A 326 18.90 -0.51 -5.78
N VAL A 327 17.74 -0.66 -5.12
CA VAL A 327 16.87 0.47 -4.82
C VAL A 327 17.44 1.25 -3.64
N ILE A 328 17.49 2.57 -3.80
CA ILE A 328 17.87 3.53 -2.77
C ILE A 328 16.73 4.53 -2.65
N CYS A 329 16.22 4.73 -1.44
CA CYS A 329 15.15 5.68 -1.16
C CYS A 329 15.26 6.28 0.25
N LYS A 330 14.46 7.32 0.53
CA LYS A 330 14.42 7.98 1.84
C LYS A 330 13.82 7.07 2.92
N GLY A 331 14.11 7.35 4.19
CA GLY A 331 13.67 6.53 5.34
C GLY A 331 12.15 6.32 5.42
N HIS A 332 11.35 7.30 5.03
CA HIS A 332 9.88 7.16 4.98
C HIS A 332 9.37 6.28 3.81
N SER A 333 10.23 5.95 2.84
CA SER A 333 9.89 5.14 1.65
C SER A 333 10.60 3.78 1.60
N ILE A 334 11.66 3.60 2.38
CA ILE A 334 12.43 2.35 2.39
C ILE A 334 11.62 1.21 2.98
N HIS A 335 10.90 1.43 4.08
CA HIS A 335 10.07 0.40 4.72
C HIS A 335 9.04 -0.18 3.75
N VAL A 336 8.31 0.70 3.05
CA VAL A 336 7.31 0.28 2.05
C VAL A 336 7.98 -0.48 0.90
N HIS A 337 9.15 -0.03 0.45
CA HIS A 337 9.90 -0.71 -0.60
C HIS A 337 10.37 -2.11 -0.17
N GLU A 338 10.95 -2.24 1.01
CA GLU A 338 11.48 -3.50 1.53
C GLU A 338 10.39 -4.56 1.66
N ILE A 339 9.17 -4.19 2.08
CA ILE A 339 8.05 -5.12 2.19
C ILE A 339 7.57 -5.63 0.81
N ILE A 340 7.75 -4.85 -0.26
CA ILE A 340 7.33 -5.22 -1.62
C ILE A 340 8.51 -5.58 -2.54
N CYS A 341 9.71 -5.67 -1.99
CA CYS A 341 10.94 -5.87 -2.74
C CYS A 341 10.96 -7.28 -3.36
N PRO A 342 11.24 -7.42 -4.67
CA PRO A 342 11.34 -8.74 -5.30
C PRO A 342 12.49 -9.61 -4.76
N TYR A 343 13.46 -9.00 -4.07
CA TYR A 343 14.57 -9.69 -3.42
C TYR A 343 14.27 -10.08 -1.97
N GLN A 344 13.07 -9.75 -1.46
CA GLN A 344 12.66 -10.18 -0.13
C GLN A 344 12.69 -11.72 -0.05
N PRO A 345 13.34 -12.30 0.98
CA PRO A 345 13.34 -13.73 1.22
C PRO A 345 12.00 -14.16 1.83
N TYR A 346 11.41 -15.22 1.28
CA TYR A 346 10.19 -15.85 1.76
C TYR A 346 10.54 -17.14 2.51
N LYS A 347 9.87 -17.36 3.65
CA LYS A 347 9.95 -18.67 4.32
C LYS A 347 9.18 -19.70 3.51
N CYS A 348 9.75 -20.90 3.35
CA CYS A 348 9.03 -22.02 2.74
C CYS A 348 7.75 -22.29 3.54
N PRO A 349 6.56 -22.31 2.90
CA PRO A 349 5.29 -22.53 3.60
C PRO A 349 5.03 -24.01 3.92
N SER A 350 5.95 -24.93 3.55
CA SER A 350 5.82 -26.34 3.89
C SER A 350 6.03 -26.55 5.41
N PRO A 351 5.11 -27.25 6.11
CA PRO A 351 5.25 -27.51 7.53
C PRO A 351 6.59 -28.20 7.86
N GLY A 352 7.35 -27.63 8.80
CA GLY A 352 8.65 -28.15 9.22
C GLY A 352 9.85 -27.69 8.38
N CYS A 353 9.64 -26.87 7.34
CA CYS A 353 10.72 -26.31 6.53
C CYS A 353 11.09 -24.89 7.01
N ASN A 354 12.35 -24.71 7.41
CA ASN A 354 12.89 -23.40 7.82
C ASN A 354 13.68 -22.69 6.70
N ALA A 355 13.63 -23.20 5.47
CA ALA A 355 14.33 -22.58 4.35
C ALA A 355 13.75 -21.18 4.06
N THR A 356 14.63 -20.20 3.86
CA THR A 356 14.26 -18.84 3.48
C THR A 356 14.84 -18.58 2.10
N LEU A 357 13.99 -18.23 1.14
CA LEU A 357 14.30 -18.29 -0.30
C LEU A 357 13.91 -16.96 -0.96
N THR A 358 14.81 -16.36 -1.72
CA THR A 358 14.55 -15.11 -2.45
C THR A 358 13.87 -15.41 -3.79
N VAL A 359 12.90 -14.59 -4.19
CA VAL A 359 12.19 -14.77 -5.49
C VAL A 359 13.07 -14.39 -6.69
N ALA A 360 14.18 -13.68 -6.44
CA ALA A 360 15.10 -13.22 -7.48
C ALA A 360 15.79 -14.36 -8.24
N GLU A 361 16.01 -15.51 -7.60
CA GLU A 361 16.59 -16.71 -8.21
C GLU A 361 15.51 -17.79 -8.39
N ARG A 362 14.60 -17.57 -9.34
CA ARG A 362 13.51 -18.49 -9.72
C ARG A 362 13.96 -19.95 -9.87
N PHE A 363 15.19 -20.18 -10.32
CA PHE A 363 15.81 -21.49 -10.45
C PHE A 363 16.09 -22.16 -9.09
N GLY A 364 16.51 -21.40 -8.08
CA GLY A 364 16.80 -21.92 -6.73
C GLY A 364 15.55 -22.40 -5.99
N MET A 365 14.41 -21.73 -6.19
CA MET A 365 13.13 -22.13 -5.57
C MET A 365 12.58 -23.42 -6.17
N GLU A 366 12.57 -23.56 -7.49
CA GLU A 366 12.14 -24.80 -8.15
C GLU A 366 13.05 -25.98 -7.75
N LEU A 367 14.37 -25.75 -7.63
CA LEU A 367 15.32 -26.75 -7.12
C LEU A 367 15.03 -27.12 -5.66
N HIS A 368 14.86 -26.14 -4.76
CA HIS A 368 14.51 -26.41 -3.36
C HIS A 368 13.22 -27.25 -3.25
N LEU A 369 12.19 -26.86 -3.99
CA LEU A 369 10.91 -27.59 -3.99
C LEU A 369 11.07 -29.01 -4.55
N ALA A 370 11.82 -29.19 -5.62
CA ALA A 370 12.06 -30.51 -6.22
C ALA A 370 12.89 -31.43 -5.32
N PHE A 371 13.94 -30.91 -4.66
CA PHE A 371 14.89 -31.70 -3.87
C PHE A 371 14.46 -31.90 -2.41
N VAL A 372 13.87 -30.89 -1.77
CA VAL A 372 13.47 -30.95 -0.34
C VAL A 372 12.00 -31.36 -0.20
N HIS A 373 11.15 -30.93 -1.12
CA HIS A 373 9.70 -31.16 -1.09
C HIS A 373 9.21 -32.01 -2.26
N GLY A 374 10.05 -32.88 -2.84
CA GLY A 374 9.74 -33.64 -4.05
C GLY A 374 8.43 -34.45 -3.99
N TYR A 375 8.01 -34.90 -2.80
CA TYR A 375 6.74 -35.60 -2.57
C TYR A 375 5.50 -34.68 -2.57
N GLN A 376 5.69 -33.36 -2.40
CA GLN A 376 4.66 -32.32 -2.43
C GLN A 376 4.70 -31.51 -3.72
N TYR A 377 5.79 -31.59 -4.48
CA TYR A 377 6.05 -30.79 -5.66
C TYR A 377 5.52 -31.47 -6.93
N PHE A 378 4.73 -30.72 -7.70
CA PHE A 378 4.19 -31.14 -8.98
C PHE A 378 4.61 -30.18 -10.07
N SER A 379 5.38 -30.67 -11.04
CA SER A 379 5.94 -29.84 -12.12
C SER A 379 4.88 -29.11 -12.95
N ARG A 380 3.71 -29.73 -13.17
CA ARG A 380 2.51 -29.12 -13.77
C ARG A 380 1.25 -29.87 -13.38
N ASN A 381 0.21 -29.13 -12.97
CA ASN A 381 -1.06 -29.66 -12.46
C ASN A 381 -0.87 -30.61 -11.27
N ILE A 382 -1.87 -30.75 -10.41
CA ILE A 382 -1.76 -31.59 -9.22
C ILE A 382 -2.71 -32.77 -9.38
N VAL A 383 -2.17 -34.00 -9.34
CA VAL A 383 -2.95 -35.24 -9.30
C VAL A 383 -2.59 -35.98 -8.01
N TYR A 384 -3.58 -36.27 -7.17
CA TYR A 384 -3.37 -37.10 -6.00
C TYR A 384 -4.64 -37.87 -5.62
N SER A 385 -4.44 -39.04 -5.00
CA SER A 385 -5.56 -39.79 -4.42
C SER A 385 -5.83 -39.31 -2.99
N SER A 386 -7.09 -39.12 -2.63
CA SER A 386 -7.50 -38.75 -1.26
C SER A 386 -8.64 -39.62 -0.77
N ASN A 387 -8.68 -39.88 0.53
CA ASN A 387 -9.79 -40.52 1.21
C ASN A 387 -10.69 -39.44 1.83
N PHE A 388 -11.94 -39.37 1.40
CA PHE A 388 -12.91 -38.32 1.78
C PHE A 388 -13.50 -38.51 3.18
N LEU A 389 -13.29 -39.67 3.79
CA LEU A 389 -13.86 -40.05 5.09
C LEU A 389 -12.87 -39.96 6.25
N ILE A 390 -11.60 -39.63 5.96
CA ILE A 390 -10.56 -39.54 6.98
C ILE A 390 -10.05 -38.10 7.02
N ASN A 391 -10.00 -37.54 8.23
CA ASN A 391 -9.33 -36.27 8.47
C ASN A 391 -7.90 -36.35 7.97
N ASN A 392 -7.59 -35.58 6.94
CA ASN A 392 -6.26 -35.56 6.35
C ASN A 392 -5.93 -34.16 5.87
N GLU A 393 -4.66 -33.82 5.90
CA GLU A 393 -4.11 -32.58 5.41
C GLU A 393 -3.03 -32.89 4.38
N LYS A 394 -3.15 -32.29 3.19
CA LYS A 394 -2.17 -32.39 2.13
C LYS A 394 -1.69 -31.02 1.73
N ASN A 395 -0.38 -30.81 1.84
CA ASN A 395 0.30 -29.61 1.37
C ASN A 395 0.98 -29.95 0.04
N MET A 396 0.66 -29.20 -0.99
CA MET A 396 1.10 -29.46 -2.36
C MET A 396 1.58 -28.16 -2.99
N VAL A 397 2.52 -28.27 -3.92
CA VAL A 397 3.14 -27.13 -4.59
C VAL A 397 3.16 -27.41 -6.08
N THR A 398 2.72 -26.45 -6.89
CA THR A 398 2.80 -26.57 -8.34
C THR A 398 3.26 -25.29 -9.00
N VAL A 399 3.68 -25.41 -10.25
CA VAL A 399 4.16 -24.30 -11.07
C VAL A 399 3.17 -24.08 -12.22
N ALA A 400 2.54 -22.91 -12.25
CA ALA A 400 1.66 -22.48 -13.33
C ALA A 400 2.45 -22.20 -14.62
N LYS A 401 1.76 -22.20 -15.79
CA LYS A 401 2.42 -22.08 -17.11
C LYS A 401 3.28 -20.83 -17.29
N ASN A 402 2.99 -19.73 -16.58
CA ASN A 402 3.79 -18.50 -16.61
C ASN A 402 5.04 -18.53 -15.70
N ASN A 403 5.37 -19.67 -15.07
CA ASN A 403 6.50 -19.75 -14.15
C ASN A 403 6.13 -19.38 -12.71
N GLU A 404 4.85 -19.43 -12.34
CA GLU A 404 4.38 -18.93 -11.05
C GLU A 404 4.14 -20.08 -10.08
N ILE A 405 4.73 -19.98 -8.89
CA ILE A 405 4.64 -21.03 -7.88
C ILE A 405 3.39 -20.82 -7.04
N VAL A 406 2.54 -21.84 -7.01
CA VAL A 406 1.27 -21.89 -6.27
C VAL A 406 1.33 -23.02 -5.26
N PHE A 407 1.18 -22.67 -3.99
CA PHE A 407 0.98 -23.57 -2.87
C PHE A 407 -0.50 -23.83 -2.67
N ILE A 408 -0.84 -25.09 -2.49
CA ILE A 408 -2.21 -25.57 -2.33
C ILE A 408 -2.24 -26.46 -1.10
N LYS A 409 -3.00 -26.03 -0.10
CA LYS A 409 -3.30 -26.82 1.09
C LYS A 409 -4.70 -27.37 0.97
N HIS A 410 -4.85 -28.69 1.05
CA HIS A 410 -6.14 -29.37 1.09
C HIS A 410 -6.34 -30.01 2.45
N LYS A 411 -7.35 -29.58 3.19
CA LYS A 411 -7.73 -30.12 4.50
C LYS A 411 -9.13 -30.71 4.44
N ILE A 412 -9.27 -31.94 4.94
CA ILE A 412 -10.56 -32.62 5.13
C ILE A 412 -10.90 -32.56 6.62
N THR A 413 -12.06 -31.99 6.93
CA THR A 413 -12.57 -31.85 8.31
C THR A 413 -13.46 -33.04 8.68
N SER A 414 -13.79 -33.16 9.98
CA SER A 414 -14.57 -34.28 10.54
C SER A 414 -15.94 -34.47 9.89
N ASN A 415 -16.49 -33.41 9.29
CA ASN A 415 -17.78 -33.43 8.61
C ASN A 415 -17.63 -33.72 7.10
N SER A 416 -16.51 -34.32 6.68
CA SER A 416 -16.14 -34.53 5.27
C SER A 416 -16.17 -33.23 4.44
N THR A 417 -15.93 -32.08 5.07
CA THR A 417 -15.87 -30.79 4.36
C THR A 417 -14.46 -30.59 3.81
N HIS A 418 -14.35 -30.28 2.52
CA HIS A 418 -13.07 -30.12 1.83
C HIS A 418 -12.71 -28.65 1.73
N ASN A 419 -11.64 -28.26 2.43
CA ASN A 419 -11.15 -26.90 2.45
C ASN A 419 -9.86 -26.83 1.64
N PHE A 420 -9.87 -26.04 0.57
CA PHE A 420 -8.68 -25.74 -0.22
C PHE A 420 -8.23 -24.32 0.04
N THR A 421 -6.99 -24.15 0.48
CA THR A 421 -6.34 -22.85 0.66
C THR A 421 -5.26 -22.69 -0.39
N PHE A 422 -5.27 -21.56 -1.09
CA PHE A 422 -4.30 -21.26 -2.14
C PHE A 422 -3.39 -20.10 -1.74
N LEU A 423 -2.10 -20.22 -2.06
CA LEU A 423 -1.09 -19.18 -1.82
C LEU A 423 -0.12 -19.14 -3.02
N SER A 424 0.01 -17.99 -3.67
CA SER A 424 0.99 -17.73 -4.73
C SER A 424 2.14 -16.86 -4.24
N LEU A 425 3.35 -17.09 -4.76
CA LEU A 425 4.54 -16.27 -4.49
C LEU A 425 4.47 -14.87 -5.15
N ARG A 426 3.56 -14.65 -6.10
CA ARG A 426 3.28 -13.33 -6.68
C ARG A 426 1.85 -12.91 -6.34
N SER A 427 1.68 -11.63 -6.02
CA SER A 427 0.40 -11.05 -5.58
C SER A 427 -0.47 -10.45 -6.68
N ASP A 428 0.02 -10.41 -7.93
CA ASP A 428 -0.85 -10.21 -9.09
C ASP A 428 -1.49 -11.54 -9.44
N LEU A 429 -2.72 -11.73 -8.96
CA LEU A 429 -3.51 -12.93 -9.16
C LEU A 429 -4.70 -12.71 -10.09
N SER A 430 -4.71 -11.58 -10.82
CA SER A 430 -5.80 -11.27 -11.74
C SER A 430 -5.84 -12.20 -12.96
N HIS A 431 -4.80 -13.03 -13.16
CA HIS A 431 -4.65 -13.90 -14.32
C HIS A 431 -4.59 -15.41 -14.00
N ILE A 432 -4.31 -15.80 -12.74
CA ILE A 432 -4.22 -17.23 -12.37
C ILE A 432 -5.59 -17.76 -11.95
N THR A 433 -6.00 -18.88 -12.55
CA THR A 433 -7.29 -19.51 -12.30
C THR A 433 -7.10 -21.01 -12.06
N ALA A 434 -7.93 -21.62 -11.22
CA ALA A 434 -7.92 -23.06 -11.00
C ALA A 434 -9.25 -23.71 -11.38
N THR A 435 -9.18 -24.98 -11.79
CA THR A 435 -10.31 -25.89 -11.86
C THR A 435 -9.98 -27.16 -11.08
N ILE A 436 -10.88 -27.56 -10.18
CA ILE A 436 -10.77 -28.80 -9.40
C ILE A 436 -11.70 -29.84 -10.00
N HIS A 437 -11.15 -31.02 -10.21
CA HIS A 437 -11.83 -32.19 -10.72
C HIS A 437 -11.81 -33.27 -9.65
N PHE A 438 -12.97 -33.84 -9.38
CA PHE A 438 -13.11 -35.03 -8.55
C PHE A 438 -13.48 -36.19 -9.46
N GLU A 439 -12.63 -37.21 -9.51
CA GLU A 439 -12.82 -38.39 -10.34
C GLU A 439 -13.01 -39.62 -9.47
N HIS A 440 -14.12 -40.30 -9.74
CA HIS A 440 -14.46 -41.61 -9.24
C HIS A 440 -14.57 -42.56 -10.44
N PHE A 441 -14.53 -43.89 -10.21
CA PHE A 441 -14.50 -44.90 -11.28
C PHE A 441 -15.59 -44.72 -12.34
N HIS A 442 -16.75 -44.19 -11.95
CA HIS A 442 -17.92 -44.03 -12.82
C HIS A 442 -18.50 -42.59 -12.84
N CYS A 443 -17.96 -41.64 -12.08
CA CYS A 443 -18.51 -40.27 -11.94
C CYS A 443 -17.36 -39.23 -11.90
N LYS A 444 -17.48 -38.15 -12.69
CA LYS A 444 -16.51 -37.03 -12.72
C LYS A 444 -17.22 -35.71 -12.43
N LEU A 445 -16.78 -35.00 -11.40
CA LEU A 445 -17.31 -33.69 -11.01
C LEU A 445 -16.25 -32.63 -11.29
N LYS A 446 -16.66 -31.50 -11.89
CA LYS A 446 -15.77 -30.38 -12.21
C LYS A 446 -16.26 -29.11 -11.52
N SER A 447 -15.38 -28.40 -10.84
CA SER A 447 -15.68 -27.07 -10.29
C SER A 447 -15.80 -26.04 -11.41
N ARG A 448 -16.49 -24.93 -11.14
CA ARG A 448 -16.34 -23.73 -11.99
C ARG A 448 -14.88 -23.28 -11.94
N ARG A 449 -14.43 -22.62 -13.01
CA ARG A 449 -13.13 -21.95 -13.02
C ARG A 449 -13.21 -20.75 -12.09
N PHE A 450 -12.27 -20.65 -11.16
CA PHE A 450 -12.22 -19.54 -10.20
C PHE A 450 -10.82 -18.93 -10.18
N ASN A 451 -10.75 -17.64 -9.89
CA ASN A 451 -9.48 -16.93 -9.72
C ASN A 451 -8.83 -17.41 -8.42
N ILE A 452 -7.53 -17.67 -8.47
CA ILE A 452 -6.76 -18.03 -7.29
C ILE A 452 -6.38 -16.72 -6.60
N ASN A 453 -7.01 -16.37 -5.48
CA ASN A 453 -6.57 -15.24 -4.65
C ASN A 453 -5.80 -15.74 -3.42
N ASN A 454 -4.78 -14.99 -2.97
CA ASN A 454 -4.00 -15.35 -1.78
C ASN A 454 -4.90 -15.44 -0.55
N ASN A 455 -4.83 -16.56 0.17
CA ASN A 455 -5.64 -16.88 1.35
C ASN A 455 -7.15 -17.06 1.09
N GLN A 456 -7.57 -17.27 -0.17
CA GLN A 456 -8.94 -17.68 -0.43
C GLN A 456 -9.14 -19.15 -0.03
N GLU A 457 -10.17 -19.40 0.76
CA GLU A 457 -10.63 -20.75 1.09
C GLU A 457 -11.78 -21.13 0.15
N LEU A 458 -11.59 -22.22 -0.59
CA LEU A 458 -12.68 -22.88 -1.30
C LEU A 458 -13.17 -24.02 -0.42
N ILE A 459 -14.41 -23.89 0.05
CA ILE A 459 -15.09 -24.90 0.86
C ILE A 459 -16.04 -25.66 -0.05
N ILE A 460 -15.88 -26.99 -0.10
CA ILE A 460 -16.80 -27.87 -0.82
C ILE A 460 -17.51 -28.75 0.22
N SER A 461 -18.80 -28.48 0.38
CA SER A 461 -19.67 -29.22 1.29
C SER A 461 -20.01 -30.62 0.75
N PRO A 462 -20.12 -31.65 1.60
CA PRO A 462 -20.50 -33.02 1.20
C PRO A 462 -21.86 -33.09 0.49
N GLU A 463 -22.73 -32.11 0.76
CA GLU A 463 -24.06 -31.99 0.18
C GLU A 463 -24.04 -31.73 -1.34
N LEU A 464 -22.98 -31.08 -1.82
CA LEU A 464 -22.77 -30.77 -3.23
C LEU A 464 -22.12 -31.91 -4.02
N LEU A 465 -21.63 -32.96 -3.32
CA LEU A 465 -20.99 -34.12 -3.93
C LEU A 465 -22.03 -35.21 -4.23
N PRO A 466 -21.99 -35.85 -5.42
CA PRO A 466 -22.91 -36.94 -5.76
C PRO A 466 -22.86 -38.10 -4.76
N LYS A 467 -23.97 -38.84 -4.61
CA LYS A 467 -24.08 -39.94 -3.61
C LYS A 467 -22.98 -41.00 -3.75
N CYS A 468 -22.44 -41.24 -4.95
CA CYS A 468 -21.29 -42.12 -5.19
C CYS A 468 -20.04 -41.73 -4.36
N PHE A 469 -19.86 -40.44 -4.09
CA PHE A 469 -18.72 -39.90 -3.33
C PHE A 469 -18.84 -40.10 -1.81
N ARG A 470 -20.01 -40.53 -1.30
CA ARG A 470 -20.22 -40.76 0.15
C ARG A 470 -19.97 -42.21 0.57
N VAL A 471 -19.82 -43.12 -0.40
CA VAL A 471 -19.75 -44.56 -0.16
C VAL A 471 -18.34 -45.11 -0.40
N ASP A 472 -17.63 -44.61 -1.41
CA ASP A 472 -16.28 -45.08 -1.74
C ASP A 472 -15.17 -44.30 -1.01
N LYS A 473 -14.12 -45.02 -0.58
CA LYS A 473 -13.04 -44.51 0.28
C LYS A 473 -11.87 -43.90 -0.49
N LYS A 474 -11.75 -44.11 -1.79
CA LYS A 474 -10.60 -43.61 -2.58
C LYS A 474 -11.06 -42.90 -3.85
N MET A 475 -10.60 -41.68 -4.03
CA MET A 475 -10.88 -40.88 -5.22
C MET A 475 -9.65 -40.14 -5.69
N SER A 476 -9.61 -39.84 -6.98
CA SER A 476 -8.57 -39.02 -7.59
C SER A 476 -9.03 -37.56 -7.61
N VAL A 477 -8.22 -36.69 -7.00
CA VAL A 477 -8.40 -35.24 -7.08
C VAL A 477 -7.40 -34.72 -8.09
N PHE A 478 -7.90 -33.95 -9.06
CA PHE A 478 -7.08 -33.31 -10.06
C PHE A 478 -7.30 -31.81 -10.05
N ILE A 479 -6.24 -31.02 -9.88
CA ILE A 479 -6.27 -29.57 -9.85
C ILE A 479 -5.50 -29.06 -11.06
N GLU A 480 -6.21 -28.44 -11.99
CA GLU A 480 -5.60 -27.71 -13.10
C GLU A 480 -5.39 -26.26 -12.70
N VAL A 481 -4.15 -25.80 -12.82
CA VAL A 481 -3.79 -24.40 -12.61
C VAL A 481 -3.51 -23.76 -13.96
N HIS A 482 -4.31 -22.75 -14.29
CA HIS A 482 -4.26 -21.99 -15.53
C HIS A 482 -3.70 -20.59 -15.24
N SER A 483 -2.93 -20.04 -16.16
CA SER A 483 -2.37 -18.69 -16.09
C SER A 483 -2.72 -17.85 -17.29
#